data_AF-A0A812JK88-F1
#
_entry.id   AF-A0A812JK88-F1
#
_cell.length_a   1.000
_cell.length_b   1.000
_cell.length_c   1.000
_cell.angle_alpha   90.00
_cell.angle_beta   90.00
_cell.angle_gamma   90.00
#
_symmetry.space_group_name_H-M   'P 1'
#
loop_
_entity.id
_entity.type
_entity.pdbx_description
1 polymer ?
#
loop_
_entity_poly.entity_id
_entity_poly.type
_entity_poly.pdbx_seq_one_letter_code
_entity_poly.pdbx_strand_id
1 'polypeptide(L)'
;MFFRSPVLLFDKSKRLAVKLVSSVGTGFSYWTEKSPLKKEIRMALRKYDPMVNRHVMFYEAALSKPRRGKMRRPLAWARWTGRGIEELVKRVARKHDRYGFF
;
A
#
# COMPACT_ATOMS: atom_id res chain seq x y z
N MET A 1 -36.22 -22.69 -23.21
CA MET A 1 -35.93 -21.70 -22.15
C MET A 1 -34.44 -21.75 -21.86
N PHE A 2 -33.64 -21.06 -22.66
CA PHE A 2 -32.19 -20.95 -22.48
C PHE A 2 -31.91 -19.85 -21.43
N PHE A 3 -30.75 -19.83 -20.79
CA PHE A 3 -30.31 -18.83 -19.78
C PHE A 3 -30.62 -19.11 -18.31
N ARG A 4 -30.16 -20.25 -17.80
CA ARG A 4 -29.75 -20.40 -16.39
C ARG A 4 -28.45 -21.21 -16.27
N SER A 5 -27.45 -20.94 -17.12
CA SER A 5 -26.13 -21.52 -16.89
C SER A 5 -25.40 -20.72 -15.80
N PRO A 6 -24.99 -21.34 -14.67
CA PRO A 6 -24.22 -20.66 -13.63
C PRO A 6 -22.84 -20.21 -14.12
N VAL A 7 -22.38 -20.78 -15.24
CA VAL A 7 -21.11 -20.42 -15.90
C VAL A 7 -21.15 -19.01 -16.51
N LEU A 8 -22.31 -18.55 -17.00
CA LEU A 8 -22.47 -17.18 -17.54
C LEU A 8 -22.80 -16.14 -16.47
N LEU A 9 -23.15 -16.56 -15.25
CA LEU A 9 -23.57 -15.68 -14.16
C LEU A 9 -22.47 -15.39 -13.13
N PHE A 10 -21.31 -16.07 -13.20
CA PHE A 10 -20.25 -15.93 -12.22
C PHE A 10 -19.00 -15.27 -12.80
N ASP A 11 -19.16 -14.03 -13.25
CA ASP A 11 -18.01 -13.19 -13.58
C ASP A 11 -17.36 -12.70 -12.27
N LYS A 12 -16.25 -13.33 -11.88
CA LYS A 12 -15.41 -12.88 -10.75
C LYS A 12 -14.69 -11.59 -11.15
N SER A 13 -15.45 -10.50 -11.27
CA SER A 13 -14.91 -9.16 -11.50
C SER A 13 -13.96 -8.84 -10.35
N LYS A 14 -12.66 -8.71 -10.65
CA LYS A 14 -11.62 -8.32 -9.68
C LYS A 14 -11.88 -6.89 -9.20
N ARG A 15 -12.65 -6.71 -8.12
CA ARG A 15 -12.89 -5.37 -7.56
C ARG A 15 -11.58 -4.70 -7.15
N LEU A 16 -11.49 -3.40 -7.40
CA LEU A 16 -10.31 -2.61 -7.09
C LEU A 16 -10.43 -2.07 -5.66
N ALA A 17 -9.47 -2.43 -4.80
CA ALA A 17 -9.37 -1.84 -3.47
C ALA A 17 -8.93 -0.37 -3.58
N VAL A 18 -9.65 0.51 -2.92
CA VAL A 18 -9.37 1.95 -2.88
C VAL A 18 -9.52 2.50 -1.47
N LYS A 19 -8.82 3.61 -1.22
CA LYS A 19 -8.88 4.33 0.06
C LYS A 19 -9.67 5.62 -0.11
N LEU A 20 -10.57 5.90 0.82
CA LEU A 20 -11.35 7.13 0.89
C LEU A 20 -10.82 7.98 2.04
N VAL A 21 -10.38 9.21 1.77
CA VAL A 21 -9.80 10.13 2.76
C VAL A 21 -10.78 11.28 3.04
N SER A 22 -10.87 11.68 4.30
CA SER A 22 -11.75 12.77 4.74
C SER A 22 -11.33 14.12 4.11
N SER A 23 -12.32 14.90 3.66
CA SER A 23 -12.09 16.26 3.12
C SER A 23 -11.63 17.27 4.17
N VAL A 24 -11.95 17.02 5.44
CA VAL A 24 -11.63 17.92 6.57
C VAL A 24 -10.17 17.80 7.01
N GLY A 25 -9.39 16.88 6.43
CA GLY A 25 -7.95 16.77 6.70
C GLY A 25 -7.61 16.13 8.05
N THR A 26 -8.56 15.43 8.67
CA THR A 26 -8.35 14.71 9.95
C THR A 26 -7.40 13.52 9.84
N GLY A 27 -7.08 13.07 8.62
CA GLY A 27 -6.27 11.89 8.35
C GLY A 27 -7.05 10.57 8.49
N PHE A 28 -8.31 10.62 8.90
CA PHE A 28 -9.17 9.45 8.95
C PHE A 28 -9.50 8.95 7.54
N SER A 29 -9.47 7.63 7.35
CA SER A 29 -9.71 7.03 6.04
C SER A 29 -10.41 5.68 6.13
N TYR A 30 -11.24 5.41 5.11
CA TYR A 30 -11.89 4.12 4.93
C TYR A 30 -11.26 3.33 3.80
N TRP A 31 -11.40 2.01 3.87
CA TRP A 31 -11.13 1.11 2.76
C TRP A 31 -12.44 0.69 2.11
N THR A 32 -12.44 0.61 0.78
CA THR A 32 -13.60 0.13 0.04
C THR A 32 -13.16 -0.52 -1.27
N GLU A 33 -14.11 -1.09 -1.97
CA GLU A 33 -13.92 -1.74 -3.26
C GLU A 33 -14.71 -0.99 -4.32
N LYS A 34 -14.09 -0.75 -5.49
CA LYS A 34 -14.75 -0.19 -6.65
C LYS A 34 -14.80 -1.17 -7.82
N SER A 35 -15.84 -1.04 -8.64
CA SER A 35 -15.92 -1.78 -9.89
C SER A 35 -14.77 -1.36 -10.83
N PRO A 36 -14.07 -2.31 -11.47
CA PRO A 36 -12.99 -2.02 -12.42
C PRO A 36 -13.41 -1.13 -13.59
N LEU A 37 -14.68 -1.20 -13.99
CA LEU A 37 -15.24 -0.40 -15.06
C LEU A 37 -15.27 1.09 -14.70
N LYS A 38 -15.35 1.42 -13.41
CA LYS A 38 -15.36 2.78 -12.89
C LYS A 38 -13.98 3.22 -12.39
N LYS A 39 -12.89 2.62 -12.90
CA LYS A 39 -11.53 2.92 -12.42
C LYS A 39 -11.08 4.36 -12.69
N GLU A 40 -11.56 4.94 -13.79
CA GLU A 40 -11.17 6.27 -14.29
C GLU A 40 -11.79 7.41 -13.49
N ILE A 41 -13.00 7.18 -12.97
CA ILE A 41 -13.74 8.17 -12.19
C ILE A 41 -13.37 8.01 -10.71
N ARG A 42 -13.04 9.12 -10.04
CA ARG A 42 -12.77 9.14 -8.61
C ARG A 42 -14.06 9.13 -7.82
N MET A 43 -14.16 8.30 -6.79
CA MET A 43 -15.34 8.28 -5.93
C MET A 43 -15.34 9.44 -4.92
N ALA A 44 -16.52 10.03 -4.73
CA ALA A 44 -16.81 10.98 -3.67
C ALA A 44 -18.05 10.49 -2.90
N LEU A 45 -17.90 10.22 -1.61
CA LEU A 45 -18.97 9.68 -0.77
C LEU A 45 -19.11 10.49 0.51
N ARG A 46 -20.33 10.71 0.98
CA ARG A 46 -20.57 11.30 2.29
C ARG A 46 -20.58 10.21 3.35
N LYS A 47 -19.63 10.24 4.29
CA LYS A 47 -19.49 9.26 5.38
C LYS A 47 -19.23 9.97 6.70
N TYR A 48 -19.44 9.26 7.80
CA TYR A 48 -19.14 9.75 9.14
C TYR A 48 -17.63 9.85 9.34
N ASP A 49 -17.16 10.96 9.91
CA ASP A 49 -15.79 11.08 10.41
C ASP A 49 -15.85 11.12 11.95
N PRO A 50 -15.29 10.11 12.65
CA PRO A 50 -15.31 10.05 14.11
C PRO A 50 -14.47 11.14 14.78
N MET A 51 -13.53 11.76 14.07
CA MET A 51 -12.70 12.82 14.65
C MET A 51 -13.45 14.16 14.68
N VAL A 52 -14.38 14.38 13.75
CA VAL A 52 -15.21 15.60 13.65
C VAL A 52 -16.61 15.38 14.24
N ASN A 53 -16.98 14.12 14.47
CA ASN A 53 -18.32 13.69 14.86
C ASN A 53 -19.43 14.13 13.90
N ARG A 54 -19.13 14.17 12.59
CA ARG A 54 -20.06 14.64 11.55
C ARG A 54 -19.91 13.86 10.26
N HIS A 55 -20.96 13.88 9.42
CA HIS A 55 -20.92 13.32 8.08
C HIS A 55 -20.31 14.30 7.08
N VAL A 56 -19.10 13.98 6.63
CA VAL A 56 -18.30 14.81 5.72
C VAL A 56 -18.11 14.11 4.38
N MET A 57 -17.67 14.86 3.38
CA MET A 57 -17.28 14.29 2.10
C MET A 57 -15.94 13.58 2.23
N PHE A 58 -15.85 12.38 1.66
CA PHE A 58 -14.64 11.60 1.51
C PHE A 58 -14.33 11.44 0.03
N TYR A 59 -13.06 11.60 -0.32
CA TYR A 59 -12.56 11.49 -1.69
C TYR A 59 -11.61 10.31 -1.86
N GLU A 60 -11.60 9.71 -3.05
CA GLU A 60 -10.69 8.63 -3.38
C GLU A 60 -9.23 9.11 -3.45
N ALA A 61 -8.41 8.53 -2.57
CA ALA A 61 -6.97 8.69 -2.55
C ALA A 61 -6.27 7.58 -3.31
N ALA A 62 -5.12 7.91 -3.91
CA ALA A 62 -4.28 6.95 -4.60
C ALA A 62 -3.75 5.91 -3.62
N LEU A 63 -3.84 4.63 -4.00
CA LEU A 63 -3.25 3.56 -3.21
C LEU A 63 -1.74 3.54 -3.46
N SER A 64 -0.95 3.97 -2.47
CA SER A 64 0.49 3.80 -2.55
C SER A 64 0.81 2.31 -2.46
N LYS A 65 1.56 1.80 -3.45
CA LYS A 65 2.18 0.48 -3.31
C LYS A 65 3.07 0.53 -2.08
N PRO A 66 3.03 -0.47 -1.18
CA PRO A 66 4.00 -0.51 -0.09
C PRO A 66 5.39 -0.45 -0.73
N ARG A 67 6.22 0.50 -0.28
CA ARG A 67 7.63 0.55 -0.67
C ARG A 67 8.26 -0.71 -0.08
N ARG A 68 8.34 -1.78 -0.86
CA ARG A 68 9.15 -2.95 -0.50
C ARG A 68 10.57 -2.41 -0.34
N GLY A 69 11.07 -2.37 0.89
CA GLY A 69 12.48 -2.10 1.13
C GLY A 69 13.29 -3.07 0.27
N LYS A 70 14.43 -2.63 -0.27
CA LYS A 70 15.33 -3.54 -1.00
C LYS A 70 15.59 -4.73 -0.09
N MET A 71 15.11 -5.92 -0.47
CA MET A 71 15.31 -7.14 0.29
C MET A 71 16.81 -7.37 0.34
N ARG A 72 17.41 -7.17 1.52
CA ARG A 72 18.87 -7.22 1.66
C ARG A 72 19.28 -8.67 1.51
N ARG A 73 20.12 -8.95 0.52
CA ARG A 73 20.74 -10.29 0.38
C ARG A 73 21.38 -10.68 1.72
N PRO A 74 21.22 -11.93 2.16
CA PRO A 74 21.74 -12.36 3.45
C PRO A 74 23.25 -12.18 3.50
N LEU A 75 23.80 -11.86 4.68
CA LEU A 75 25.24 -11.65 4.90
C LEU A 75 26.09 -12.82 4.37
N ALA A 76 25.57 -14.05 4.48
CA ALA A 76 26.19 -15.25 3.95
C ALA A 76 26.47 -15.19 2.43
N TRP A 77 25.56 -14.63 1.64
CA TRP A 77 25.72 -14.50 0.18
C TRP A 77 26.82 -13.49 -0.19
N ALA A 78 26.94 -12.39 0.56
CA ALA A 78 28.00 -11.40 0.36
C ALA A 78 29.37 -11.94 0.77
N ARG A 79 29.43 -12.76 1.83
CA ARG A 79 30.65 -13.45 2.28
C ARG A 79 31.14 -14.47 1.25
N TRP A 80 30.24 -15.17 0.58
CA TRP A 80 30.60 -16.21 -0.40
C TRP A 80 30.98 -15.66 -1.78
N THR A 81 30.31 -14.61 -2.25
CA THR A 81 30.55 -14.06 -3.61
C THR A 81 31.52 -12.87 -3.64
N GLY A 82 31.88 -12.31 -2.48
CA GLY A 82 32.70 -11.09 -2.37
C GLY A 82 31.98 -9.80 -2.77
N ARG A 83 30.80 -9.89 -3.40
CA ARG A 83 30.06 -8.72 -3.91
C ARG A 83 29.29 -8.03 -2.79
N GLY A 84 29.41 -6.71 -2.68
CA GLY A 84 28.68 -5.88 -1.70
C GLY A 84 29.33 -5.80 -0.31
N ILE A 85 30.57 -6.27 -0.15
CA ILE A 85 31.34 -6.14 1.10
C ILE A 85 31.60 -4.69 1.46
N GLU A 86 31.89 -3.82 0.49
CA GLU A 86 32.12 -2.39 0.74
C GLU A 86 30.94 -1.70 1.43
N GLU A 87 29.70 -2.05 1.07
CA GLU A 87 28.52 -1.52 1.76
C GLU A 87 28.45 -1.95 3.23
N LEU A 88 28.95 -3.16 3.54
CA LEU A 88 29.04 -3.66 4.91
C LEU A 88 30.10 -2.90 5.70
N VAL A 89 31.30 -2.74 5.12
CA VAL A 89 32.41 -1.98 5.72
C VAL A 89 31.99 -0.53 5.99
N LYS A 90 31.41 0.15 4.99
CA LYS A 90 30.85 1.51 5.14
C LYS A 90 29.74 1.60 6.19
N ARG A 91 29.03 0.50 6.50
CA ARG A 91 27.99 0.49 7.53
C ARG A 91 28.57 0.27 8.92
N VAL A 92 29.59 -0.58 9.04
CA VAL A 92 30.35 -0.78 10.27
C VAL A 92 31.07 0.51 10.65
N ALA A 93 31.78 1.15 9.71
CA ALA A 93 32.39 2.45 9.90
C ALA A 93 31.38 3.51 10.39
N ARG A 94 30.25 3.67 9.69
CA ARG A 94 29.18 4.61 10.14
C ARG A 94 28.56 4.28 11.49
N LYS A 95 28.53 3.01 11.90
CA LYS A 95 28.01 2.61 13.22
C LYS A 95 29.05 2.96 14.29
N HIS A 96 30.31 2.71 13.99
CA HIS A 96 31.45 3.07 14.80
C HIS A 96 31.53 4.58 15.03
N ASP A 97 31.41 5.39 13.98
CA ASP A 97 31.41 6.86 14.09
C ASP A 97 30.25 7.40 14.93
N ARG A 98 29.11 6.71 14.96
CA ARG A 98 27.90 7.17 15.67
C ARG A 98 27.82 6.74 17.14
N TYR A 99 28.32 5.56 17.47
CA TYR A 99 28.15 4.97 18.80
C TYR A 99 29.48 4.69 19.51
N GLY A 100 30.62 4.93 18.87
CA GLY A 100 31.93 4.51 19.36
C GLY A 100 32.20 3.02 19.17
N PHE A 101 33.39 2.57 19.57
CA PHE A 101 33.79 1.15 19.51
C PHE A 101 32.89 0.28 20.39
N PHE A 102 32.57 -0.92 19.88
CA PHE A 102 32.22 -2.08 20.70
C PHE A 102 33.52 -2.81 21.06
#